data_AF-A0A966UQV4-F1
#
_entry.id   AF-A0A966UQV4-F1
#
_cell.length_a   1.000
_cell.length_b   1.000
_cell.length_c   1.000
_cell.angle_alpha   90.00
_cell.angle_beta   90.00
_cell.angle_gamma   90.00
#
_symmetry.space_group_name_H-M   'P 1'
#
loop_
_entity.id
_entity.type
_entity.pdbx_description
1 polymer ?
#
loop_
_entity_poly.entity_id
_entity_poly.type
_entity_poly.pdbx_seq_one_letter_code
_entity_poly.pdbx_strand_id
1 'polypeptide(L)' 'MKRHEIVDYLIEKNFSIQSNLCIFCSVTTDGWNRFCPSCKEHKGMMNIIDAIENYGLDVIGV' A
#
# COMPACT_ATOMS: atom_id res chain seq x y z
N MET A 1 -10.53 5.60 -8.93
CA MET A 1 -10.27 6.80 -8.11
C MET A 1 -9.17 7.61 -8.77
N LYS A 2 -9.27 8.95 -8.70
CA LYS A 2 -8.19 9.88 -9.01
C LYS A 2 -7.20 9.90 -7.84
N ARG A 3 -5.95 10.28 -8.09
CA ARG A 3 -4.86 10.25 -7.09
C ARG A 3 -5.17 11.05 -5.81
N HIS A 4 -5.85 12.20 -5.92
CA HIS A 4 -6.24 12.99 -4.74
C HIS A 4 -7.26 12.26 -3.84
N GLU A 5 -8.24 11.57 -4.44
CA GLU A 5 -9.23 10.78 -3.68
C GLU A 5 -8.56 9.62 -2.92
N ILE A 6 -7.48 9.06 -3.47
CA ILE A 6 -6.68 8.02 -2.81
C ILE A 6 -5.95 8.61 -1.59
N VAL A 7 -5.35 9.79 -1.75
CA VAL A 7 -4.66 10.47 -0.65
C VAL A 7 -5.64 10.80 0.49
N ASP A 8 -6.81 11.35 0.16
CA ASP A 8 -7.84 11.68 1.15
C ASP A 8 -8.30 10.43 1.91
N TYR A 9 -8.58 9.33 1.19
CA TYR A 9 -8.94 8.04 1.80
C TYR A 9 -7.86 7.52 2.75
N LEU A 10 -6.58 7.58 2.34
CA LEU A 10 -5.47 7.11 3.17
C LEU A 10 -5.33 7.93 4.45
N ILE A 11 -5.49 9.25 4.35
CA ILE A 11 -5.46 10.15 5.51
C ILE A 11 -6.64 9.84 6.45
N GLU A 12 -7.86 9.68 5.94
CA GLU A 12 -9.04 9.31 6.74
C GLU A 12 -8.87 7.97 7.46
N LYS A 13 -8.20 7.00 6.82
CA LYS A 13 -7.90 5.69 7.39
C LYS A 13 -6.61 5.64 8.21
N ASN A 14 -5.97 6.79 8.43
CA ASN A 14 -4.73 6.94 9.19
C ASN A 14 -3.54 6.12 8.64
N PHE A 15 -3.50 5.92 7.33
CA PHE A 15 -2.35 5.37 6.61
C PHE A 15 -1.39 6.48 6.20
N SER A 16 -0.09 6.21 6.29
CA SER A 16 0.92 7.10 5.71
C SER A 16 0.98 6.94 4.20
N ILE A 17 0.92 8.04 3.45
CA ILE A 17 1.10 8.05 2.00
C ILE A 17 2.51 7.61 1.56
N GLN A 18 3.48 7.62 2.49
CA GLN A 18 4.84 7.15 2.25
C GLN A 18 5.03 5.66 2.55
N SER A 19 4.00 4.99 3.08
CA SER A 19 4.07 3.56 3.35
C SER A 19 4.17 2.75 2.07
N ASN A 20 4.86 1.62 2.16
CA ASN A 20 4.74 0.58 1.16
C ASN A 20 3.64 -0.41 1.58
N LEU A 21 3.05 -1.07 0.60
CA LEU A 21 2.07 -2.13 0.74
C LEU A 21 2.57 -3.35 -0.02
N CYS A 22 2.46 -4.54 0.59
CA CYS A 22 2.61 -5.78 -0.12
C CYS A 22 1.29 -6.17 -0.80
N ILE A 23 1.23 -6.16 -2.13
CA ILE A 23 0.01 -6.49 -2.87
C ILE A 23 -0.44 -7.96 -2.70
N PHE A 24 0.43 -8.84 -2.20
CA PHE A 24 0.12 -10.27 -2.05
C PHE A 24 -0.49 -10.63 -0.70
N CYS A 25 -0.15 -9.90 0.37
CA CYS A 25 -0.62 -10.20 1.73
C CYS A 25 -1.12 -8.96 2.48
N SER A 26 -1.27 -7.84 1.77
CA SER A 26 -1.82 -6.57 2.28
C SER A 26 -1.07 -5.95 3.47
N VAL A 27 0.14 -6.42 3.76
CA VAL A 27 0.96 -5.87 4.84
C VAL A 27 1.50 -4.51 4.41
N THR A 28 1.10 -3.48 5.15
CA THR A 28 1.71 -2.15 5.11
C THR A 28 3.00 -2.10 5.91
N THR A 29 4.01 -1.45 5.37
CA THR A 29 5.29 -1.22 6.04
C THR A 29 5.69 0.24 5.95
N ASP A 30 6.78 0.61 6.62
CA ASP A 30 7.47 1.86 6.27
C ASP A 30 7.90 1.86 4.80
N GLY A 31 8.14 3.05 4.23
CA GLY A 31 8.51 3.23 2.83
C GLY A 31 9.90 2.71 2.45
N TRP A 32 10.65 2.15 3.40
CA TRP A 32 12.03 1.69 3.20
C TRP A 32 12.13 0.18 2.98
N ASN A 33 11.15 -0.58 3.45
CA ASN A 33 11.15 -2.03 3.32
C ASN A 33 10.99 -2.46 1.86
N ARG A 34 12.05 -3.10 1.35
CA ARG A 34 12.10 -3.71 -0.01
C ARG A 34 11.52 -5.12 -0.05
N PHE A 35 11.38 -5.76 1.11
CA PHE A 35 10.84 -7.11 1.25
C PHE A 35 9.68 -7.05 2.24
N CYS A 36 8.61 -7.79 1.95
CA CYS A 36 7.52 -7.94 2.89
C CYS A 36 7.99 -8.79 4.09
N PRO A 37 7.87 -8.30 5.33
CA PRO A 37 8.30 -9.07 6.51
C PRO A 37 7.42 -10.31 6.77
N SER A 38 6.19 -10.33 6.24
CA SER A 38 5.23 -11.42 6.43
C SER A 38 5.42 -12.56 5.43
N CYS A 39 5.31 -12.27 4.13
CA CYS A 39 5.41 -13.30 3.09
C CYS A 39 6.81 -13.43 2.45
N LYS A 40 7.76 -12.54 2.80
CA LYS A 40 9.13 -12.50 2.27
C LYS A 40 9.24 -12.20 0.77
N GLU A 41 8.14 -11.82 0.13
CA GLU A 41 8.13 -11.38 -1.27
C GLU A 41 8.69 -9.96 -1.42
N HIS A 42 9.42 -9.72 -2.50
CA HIS A 42 9.96 -8.40 -2.86
C HIS A 42 9.20 -7.73 -4.00
N LYS A 43 8.71 -8.51 -4.97
CA LYS A 43 8.09 -7.96 -6.20
C LYS A 43 6.76 -7.27 -5.93
N GLY A 44 6.08 -7.68 -4.86
CA GLY A 44 4.80 -7.12 -4.48
C GLY A 44 4.89 -5.90 -3.55
N MET A 45 6.11 -5.50 -3.13
CA MET A 45 6.29 -4.33 -2.27
C MET A 45 6.37 -3.07 -3.12
N MET A 46 5.40 -2.17 -2.95
CA MET A 46 5.36 -0.89 -3.66
C MET A 46 4.68 0.18 -2.82
N ASN A 47 4.78 1.44 -3.23
CA ASN A 47 4.10 2.54 -2.55
C ASN A 47 2.58 2.29 -2.49
N ILE A 48 1.95 2.59 -1.36
CA ILE A 48 0.54 2.34 -1.13
C ILE A 48 -0.39 3.06 -2.12
N ILE A 49 -0.04 4.27 -2.56
CA ILE A 49 -0.84 5.00 -3.56
C ILE A 49 -0.77 4.26 -4.90
N ASP A 50 0.43 3.92 -5.33
CA ASP A 50 0.64 3.23 -6.61
C ASP A 50 0.00 1.82 -6.59
N ALA A 51 -0.01 1.15 -5.44
CA ALA A 51 -0.71 -0.12 -5.26
C ALA A 51 -2.22 0.03 -5.50
N ILE A 52 -2.84 1.05 -4.92
CA ILE A 52 -4.28 1.32 -5.09
C ILE A 52 -4.60 1.74 -6.53
N GLU A 53 -3.73 2.54 -7.15
CA GLU A 53 -3.90 2.95 -8.56
C GLU A 53 -3.90 1.74 -9.51
N ASN A 54 -3.05 0.74 -9.25
CA ASN A 54 -2.92 -0.44 -10.12
C ASN A 54 -3.91 -1.56 -9.79
N TYR A 55 -4.24 -1.77 -8.52
CA TYR A 55 -4.97 -2.95 -8.04
C TYR A 55 -6.29 -2.64 -7.32
N GLY A 56 -6.63 -1.36 -7.14
CA GLY A 56 -7.85 -0.93 -6.44
C GLY A 56 -7.70 -0.90 -4.91
N LEU A 57 -8.78 -0.60 -4.20
CA LEU A 57 -8.73 -0.51 -2.73
C LEU A 57 -8.61 -1.88 -2.04
N ASP A 58 -8.99 -2.96 -2.73
CA ASP A 58 -9.04 -4.32 -2.18
C ASP A 58 -7.68 -4.85 -1.71
N VAL A 59 -6.57 -4.26 -2.17
CA VAL A 59 -5.23 -4.63 -1.72
C VAL A 59 -4.91 -4.12 -0.31
N ILE A 60 -5.61 -3.10 0.18
CA ILE A 60 -5.56 -2.71 1.58
C ILE A 60 -6.55 -3.66 2.27
N GLY A 61 -6.03 -4.76 2.81
CA GLY A 61 -6.80 -5.84 3.46
C GLY A 61 -7.42 -5.45 4.81
N VAL A 62 -8.10 -4.30 4.85
CA VAL A 62 -8.90 -3.77 5.97
C VAL A 62 -10.38 -4.10 5.81
#